data_AF-A0A960TD09-F1
#
_entry.id   AF-A0A960TD09-F1
#
_cell.length_a   1.000
_cell.length_b   1.000
_cell.length_c   1.000
_cell.angle_alpha   90.00
_cell.angle_beta   90.00
_cell.angle_gamma   90.00
#
_symmetry.space_group_name_H-M   'P 1'
#
loop_
_entity.id
_entity.type
_entity.pdbx_description
1 polymer ?
#
loop_
_entity_poly.entity_id
_entity_poly.type
_entity_poly.pdbx_seq_one_letter_code
_entity_poly.pdbx_strand_id
1 'polypeptide(L)'
;MSLYVAGIDVGGEKKGYHICLLRDRRVEVLAHSRSASESILILSNHLKHRKASLKCLAIDGPARARRFQESIRRPEAELASRGYRMLYTPREAPATDHWMQRSATIHGLARKAFPGCSVLETYPTAISDRLFGLDVQVPISILQGKEKRKFHGDYIDSILCAMAAHYHCLQQSEELANTGRDARHHVDLTLPQFPLTRATLAFLIEGKRVLLGLKKKGFGKGYWNGFGGKIEAGETPVGAAVREIQEECGLKASNLRPAGRLFFHFDDDPRRIEGFLFRSYDFSGHPVETPEMRPRWFSIRELPFDKMWEDDRFWLPHVLQGKEVYATFRFAQKKMVDYSLEIRPGPGHPAAKD
;
A
#
# COMPACT_ATOMS: atom_id res chain seq x y z
N MET A 1 -11.56 -6.78 -24.81
CA MET A 1 -12.51 -7.54 -23.97
C MET A 1 -12.30 -7.12 -22.52
N SER A 2 -13.36 -6.93 -21.73
CA SER A 2 -13.20 -6.63 -20.29
C SER A 2 -12.52 -7.78 -19.55
N LEU A 3 -11.65 -7.43 -18.62
CA LEU A 3 -10.90 -8.37 -17.80
C LEU A 3 -11.75 -8.79 -16.60
N TYR A 4 -12.07 -10.08 -16.50
CA TYR A 4 -12.74 -10.63 -15.31
C TYR A 4 -11.72 -11.33 -14.42
N VAL A 5 -11.62 -10.88 -13.17
CA VAL A 5 -10.77 -11.48 -12.14
C VAL A 5 -11.51 -11.55 -10.82
N ALA A 6 -11.15 -12.51 -9.98
CA ALA A 6 -11.82 -12.72 -8.71
C ALA A 6 -10.83 -12.85 -7.56
N GLY A 7 -11.33 -12.58 -6.37
CA GLY A 7 -10.64 -12.69 -5.11
C GLY A 7 -11.52 -13.41 -4.11
N ILE A 8 -10.93 -14.31 -3.32
CA ILE A 8 -11.64 -14.99 -2.24
C ILE A 8 -10.85 -14.87 -0.96
N ASP A 9 -11.46 -14.32 0.08
CA ASP A 9 -10.99 -14.45 1.46
C ASP A 9 -11.54 -15.73 2.09
N VAL A 10 -10.70 -16.45 2.84
CA VAL A 10 -11.01 -17.76 3.41
C VAL A 10 -11.01 -17.70 4.93
N GLY A 11 -12.20 -17.64 5.51
CA GLY A 11 -12.40 -17.73 6.94
C GLY A 11 -12.56 -19.16 7.46
N GLY A 12 -12.52 -19.27 8.79
CA GLY A 12 -12.97 -20.47 9.52
C GLY A 12 -14.48 -20.71 9.39
N GLU A 13 -14.99 -21.75 10.03
CA GLU A 13 -16.39 -22.20 9.93
C GLU A 13 -17.43 -21.08 10.09
N LYS A 14 -17.25 -20.22 11.10
CA LYS A 14 -18.17 -19.10 11.38
C LYS A 14 -18.12 -17.99 10.34
N LYS A 15 -16.95 -17.78 9.73
CA LYS A 15 -16.67 -16.69 8.80
C LYS A 15 -16.98 -17.06 7.34
N GLY A 16 -16.81 -18.31 6.96
CA GLY A 16 -17.12 -18.75 5.59
C GLY A 16 -16.07 -18.28 4.57
N TYR A 17 -16.53 -18.03 3.34
CA TYR A 17 -15.75 -17.55 2.22
C TYR A 17 -16.35 -16.22 1.75
N HIS A 18 -15.51 -15.20 1.57
CA HIS A 18 -15.94 -13.90 1.05
C HIS A 18 -15.41 -13.75 -0.36
N ILE A 19 -16.30 -13.45 -1.30
CA ILE A 19 -16.04 -13.55 -2.73
C ILE A 19 -16.19 -12.16 -3.34
N CYS A 20 -15.17 -11.74 -4.07
CA CYS A 20 -15.19 -10.55 -4.91
C CYS A 20 -14.97 -10.94 -6.37
N LEU A 21 -15.81 -10.45 -7.27
CA LEU A 21 -15.58 -10.49 -8.72
C LEU A 21 -15.42 -9.06 -9.23
N LEU A 22 -14.29 -8.80 -9.86
CA LEU A 22 -14.01 -7.57 -10.58
C LEU A 22 -14.20 -7.76 -12.07
N ARG A 23 -14.81 -6.76 -12.69
CA ARG A 23 -14.69 -6.49 -14.11
C ARG A 23 -13.81 -5.26 -14.25
N ASP A 24 -12.63 -5.46 -14.82
CA ASP A 24 -11.56 -4.47 -14.84
C ASP A 24 -11.28 -4.05 -13.38
N ARG A 25 -11.58 -2.80 -12.98
CA ARG A 25 -11.43 -2.33 -11.59
C ARG A 25 -12.77 -2.09 -10.86
N ARG A 26 -13.88 -2.61 -11.40
CA ARG A 26 -15.22 -2.41 -10.82
C ARG A 26 -15.73 -3.70 -10.19
N VAL A 27 -16.17 -3.61 -8.94
CA VAL A 27 -16.83 -4.71 -8.24
C VAL A 27 -18.19 -4.98 -8.89
N GLU A 28 -18.35 -6.19 -9.43
CA GLU A 28 -19.65 -6.69 -9.92
C GLU A 28 -20.31 -7.63 -8.93
N VAL A 29 -19.52 -8.41 -8.18
CA VAL A 29 -20.03 -9.35 -7.17
C VAL A 29 -19.27 -9.13 -5.87
N LEU A 30 -20.02 -9.06 -4.78
CA LEU A 30 -19.51 -9.15 -3.42
C LEU A 30 -20.46 -10.04 -2.62
N ALA A 31 -20.04 -11.26 -2.33
CA ALA A 31 -20.89 -12.32 -1.79
C ALA A 31 -20.20 -13.10 -0.67
N HIS A 32 -20.99 -13.75 0.18
CA HIS A 32 -20.51 -14.64 1.23
C HIS A 32 -21.15 -16.02 1.05
N SER A 33 -20.38 -17.07 1.31
CA SER A 33 -20.86 -18.45 1.33
C SER A 33 -20.22 -19.24 2.47
N ARG A 34 -20.92 -20.25 2.99
CA ARG A 34 -20.33 -21.20 3.96
C ARG A 34 -19.61 -22.37 3.28
N SER A 35 -19.77 -22.54 1.97
CA SER A 35 -19.30 -23.68 1.18
C SER A 35 -18.33 -23.26 0.08
N ALA A 36 -17.24 -24.00 -0.05
CA ALA A 36 -16.28 -23.77 -1.13
C ALA A 36 -16.94 -23.97 -2.51
N SER A 37 -17.78 -24.99 -2.65
CA SER A 37 -18.47 -25.31 -3.91
C SER A 37 -19.47 -24.21 -4.30
N GLU A 38 -20.23 -23.70 -3.33
CA GLU A 38 -21.16 -22.59 -3.57
C GLU A 38 -20.40 -21.30 -3.94
N SER A 39 -19.25 -21.05 -3.31
CA SER A 39 -18.38 -19.91 -3.65
C SER A 39 -17.96 -19.93 -5.13
N ILE A 40 -17.57 -21.10 -5.64
CA ILE A 40 -17.21 -21.29 -7.05
C ILE A 40 -18.44 -21.20 -7.96
N LEU A 41 -19.60 -21.68 -7.50
CA LEU A 41 -20.85 -21.61 -8.24
C LEU A 41 -21.32 -20.16 -8.43
N ILE A 42 -21.21 -19.31 -7.41
CA ILE A 42 -21.52 -17.88 -7.47
C ILE A 42 -20.75 -17.21 -8.62
N LEU A 43 -19.42 -17.40 -8.66
CA LEU A 43 -18.57 -16.88 -9.73
C LEU A 43 -18.97 -17.45 -11.09
N SER A 44 -19.15 -18.77 -11.17
CA SER A 44 -19.49 -19.46 -12.42
C SER A 44 -20.81 -18.98 -13.01
N ASN A 45 -21.85 -18.82 -12.19
CA ASN A 45 -23.17 -18.38 -12.64
C ASN A 45 -23.11 -16.95 -13.18
N HIS A 46 -22.44 -16.05 -12.46
CA HIS A 46 -22.30 -14.65 -12.90
C HIS A 46 -21.57 -14.55 -14.24
N LEU A 47 -20.46 -15.29 -14.39
CA LEU A 47 -19.68 -15.32 -15.63
C LEU A 47 -20.47 -15.94 -16.81
N LYS A 48 -21.24 -17.01 -16.57
CA LYS A 48 -22.12 -17.61 -17.59
C LYS A 48 -23.16 -16.62 -18.10
N HIS A 49 -23.83 -15.88 -17.21
CA HIS A 49 -24.80 -14.86 -17.61
C HIS A 49 -24.19 -13.75 -18.47
N ARG A 50 -22.90 -13.45 -18.27
CA ARG A 50 -22.16 -12.44 -19.04
C ARG A 50 -21.46 -12.98 -20.28
N LYS A 51 -21.50 -14.30 -20.53
CA LYS A 51 -20.69 -14.98 -21.56
C LYS A 51 -19.20 -14.61 -21.44
N ALA A 52 -18.70 -14.52 -20.21
CA ALA A 52 -17.35 -14.10 -19.89
C ALA A 52 -16.50 -15.26 -19.31
N SER A 53 -15.18 -15.16 -19.44
CA SER A 53 -14.23 -16.10 -18.85
C SER A 53 -13.46 -15.45 -17.70
N LEU A 54 -13.28 -16.16 -16.59
CA LEU A 54 -12.38 -15.72 -15.52
C LEU A 54 -10.92 -15.87 -15.97
N LYS A 55 -10.14 -14.79 -15.87
CA LYS A 55 -8.72 -14.81 -16.26
C LYS A 55 -7.80 -15.18 -15.10
N CYS A 56 -8.09 -14.65 -13.92
CA CYS A 56 -7.32 -14.93 -12.73
C CYS A 56 -8.21 -14.92 -11.48
N LEU A 57 -7.92 -15.83 -10.56
CA LEU A 57 -8.56 -15.96 -9.26
C LEU A 57 -7.47 -16.01 -8.19
N ALA A 58 -7.42 -15.00 -7.34
CA ALA A 58 -6.56 -14.97 -6.16
C ALA A 58 -7.35 -15.44 -4.94
N ILE A 59 -6.72 -16.26 -4.11
CA ILE A 59 -7.35 -16.82 -2.91
C ILE A 59 -6.45 -16.51 -1.73
N ASP A 60 -7.04 -16.00 -0.64
CA ASP A 60 -6.37 -15.87 0.64
C ASP A 60 -5.87 -17.26 1.07
N GLY A 61 -4.55 -17.39 0.96
CA GLY A 61 -3.88 -18.65 0.79
C GLY A 61 -2.80 -18.78 1.83
N PRO A 62 -3.11 -19.19 3.06
CA PRO A 62 -2.08 -19.60 4.00
C PRO A 62 -1.34 -20.81 3.42
N ALA A 63 -0.18 -20.53 2.83
CA ALA A 63 0.85 -21.46 2.37
C ALA A 63 0.39 -22.93 2.29
N ARG A 64 -0.17 -23.32 1.14
CA ARG A 64 -0.42 -24.74 0.81
C ARG A 64 0.87 -25.54 0.63
N ALA A 65 2.03 -24.91 0.82
CA ALA A 65 3.32 -25.57 0.79
C ALA A 65 3.44 -26.52 2.00
N ARG A 66 3.38 -27.82 1.72
CA ARG A 66 4.03 -28.82 2.58
C ARG A 66 5.51 -28.42 2.65
N ARG A 67 6.05 -28.19 3.85
CA ARG A 67 7.50 -28.03 4.02
C ARG A 67 8.16 -29.36 3.65
N PHE A 68 8.74 -29.44 2.46
CA PHE A 68 9.55 -30.59 2.03
C PHE A 68 10.99 -30.50 2.55
N GLN A 69 11.47 -29.29 2.85
CA GLN A 69 12.79 -29.00 3.42
C GLN A 69 12.67 -27.89 4.46
N GLU A 70 13.61 -27.82 5.41
CA GLU A 70 13.65 -26.83 6.50
C GLU A 70 13.89 -25.39 6.00
N SER A 71 14.31 -25.19 4.75
CA SER A 71 14.56 -23.87 4.16
C SER A 71 13.26 -23.15 3.76
N ILE A 72 13.12 -21.91 4.23
CA ILE A 72 12.02 -20.99 3.90
C ILE A 72 12.04 -20.66 2.38
N ARG A 73 10.88 -20.61 1.70
CA ARG A 73 10.82 -20.20 0.28
C ARG A 73 11.23 -18.73 0.13
N ARG A 74 11.84 -18.33 -0.99
CA ARG A 74 12.26 -16.94 -1.23
C ARG A 74 11.15 -15.90 -0.98
N PRO A 75 9.89 -16.08 -1.45
CA PRO A 75 8.81 -15.13 -1.15
C PRO A 75 8.45 -15.07 0.34
N GLU A 76 8.52 -16.18 1.06
CA GLU A 76 8.25 -16.23 2.50
C GLU A 76 9.35 -15.54 3.31
N ALA A 77 10.62 -15.71 2.90
CA ALA A 77 11.76 -15.03 3.52
C ALA A 77 11.68 -13.51 3.29
N GLU A 78 11.30 -13.08 2.08
CA GLU A 78 11.08 -11.68 1.76
C GLU A 78 9.94 -11.08 2.60
N LEU A 79 8.81 -11.77 2.72
CA LEU A 79 7.69 -11.33 3.57
C LEU A 79 8.07 -11.28 5.05
N ALA A 80 8.78 -12.30 5.57
CA ALA A 80 9.26 -12.31 6.94
C ALA A 80 10.22 -11.15 7.22
N SER A 81 11.13 -10.82 6.29
CA SER A 81 12.04 -9.66 6.42
C SER A 81 11.32 -8.31 6.52
N ARG A 82 10.06 -8.25 6.06
CA ARG A 82 9.19 -7.06 6.11
C ARG A 82 8.27 -7.05 7.33
N GLY A 83 8.43 -8.01 8.24
CA GLY A 83 7.65 -8.12 9.47
C GLY A 83 6.31 -8.84 9.32
N TYR A 84 6.01 -9.46 8.18
CA TYR A 84 4.79 -10.26 8.04
C TYR A 84 4.95 -11.62 8.70
N ARG A 85 3.92 -12.04 9.45
CA ARG A 85 3.85 -13.37 10.07
C ARG A 85 3.22 -14.36 9.10
N MET A 86 4.00 -15.35 8.66
CA MET A 86 3.52 -16.42 7.78
C MET A 86 3.05 -17.64 8.59
N LEU A 87 1.89 -18.18 8.25
CA LEU A 87 1.35 -19.42 8.82
C LEU A 87 1.39 -20.53 7.77
N TYR A 88 1.77 -21.74 8.18
CA TYR A 88 1.91 -22.92 7.31
C TYR A 88 0.86 -23.97 7.65
N THR A 89 0.40 -24.70 6.64
CA THR A 89 -0.45 -25.87 6.87
C THR A 89 0.36 -26.96 7.59
N PRO A 90 -0.03 -27.40 8.81
CA PRO A 90 0.71 -28.42 9.56
C PRO A 90 0.71 -29.78 8.84
N ARG A 91 1.72 -30.61 9.10
CA ARG A 91 1.87 -31.97 8.53
C ARG A 91 0.75 -32.90 8.98
N GLU A 92 0.33 -32.76 10.23
CA GLU A 92 -0.82 -33.46 10.81
C GLU A 92 -2.06 -32.60 10.63
N ALA A 93 -3.19 -33.22 10.28
CA ALA A 93 -4.44 -32.50 10.15
C ALA A 93 -4.74 -31.81 11.49
N PRO A 94 -4.74 -30.46 11.59
CA PRO A 94 -5.45 -29.84 12.71
C PRO A 94 -6.90 -30.35 12.66
N ALA A 95 -7.57 -30.32 13.82
CA ALA A 95 -8.97 -30.70 13.96
C ALA A 95 -9.80 -30.27 12.73
N THR A 96 -10.73 -31.12 12.33
CA THR A 96 -11.70 -30.87 11.25
C THR A 96 -12.20 -29.42 11.34
N ASP A 97 -12.19 -28.70 10.21
CA ASP A 97 -12.59 -27.28 10.06
C ASP A 97 -11.55 -26.17 10.28
N HIS A 98 -10.27 -26.50 10.19
CA HIS A 98 -9.23 -25.46 10.11
C HIS A 98 -9.29 -24.70 8.75
N TRP A 99 -9.27 -23.36 8.80
CA TRP A 99 -9.37 -22.48 7.61
C TRP A 99 -8.31 -22.74 6.53
N MET A 100 -7.12 -23.22 6.92
CA MET A 100 -6.09 -23.68 5.96
C MET A 100 -6.56 -24.85 5.06
N GLN A 101 -7.30 -25.82 5.62
CA GLN A 101 -7.87 -26.93 4.82
C GLN A 101 -9.01 -26.46 3.91
N ARG A 102 -9.80 -25.49 4.39
CA ARG A 102 -10.82 -24.79 3.60
C ARG A 102 -10.21 -24.11 2.38
N SER A 103 -9.07 -23.43 2.56
CA SER A 103 -8.30 -22.79 1.47
C SER A 103 -7.78 -23.81 0.44
N ALA A 104 -7.24 -24.95 0.90
CA ALA A 104 -6.81 -26.02 -0.01
C ALA A 104 -7.95 -26.60 -0.84
N THR A 105 -9.12 -26.81 -0.22
CA THR A 105 -10.33 -27.32 -0.88
C THR A 105 -10.79 -26.38 -1.99
N ILE A 106 -10.96 -25.08 -1.68
CA ILE A 106 -11.48 -24.12 -2.66
C ILE A 106 -10.50 -23.89 -3.82
N HIS A 107 -9.19 -23.95 -3.57
CA HIS A 107 -8.18 -23.95 -4.63
C HIS A 107 -8.34 -25.11 -5.62
N GLY A 108 -8.60 -26.31 -5.10
CA GLY A 108 -8.82 -27.50 -5.92
C GLY A 108 -10.08 -27.37 -6.79
N LEU A 109 -11.16 -26.83 -6.21
CA LEU A 109 -12.41 -26.59 -6.92
C LEU A 109 -12.27 -25.47 -7.98
N ALA A 110 -11.60 -24.38 -7.64
CA ALA A 110 -11.31 -23.28 -8.57
C ALA A 110 -10.59 -23.75 -9.84
N ARG A 111 -9.53 -24.55 -9.68
CA ARG A 111 -8.76 -25.10 -10.82
C ARG A 111 -9.60 -26.01 -11.72
N LYS A 112 -10.55 -26.74 -11.15
CA LYS A 112 -11.46 -27.61 -11.92
C LYS A 112 -12.55 -26.81 -12.64
N ALA A 113 -13.11 -25.79 -11.97
CA ALA A 113 -14.24 -25.03 -12.50
C ALA A 113 -13.85 -24.00 -13.56
N PHE A 114 -12.63 -23.46 -13.51
CA PHE A 114 -12.15 -22.43 -14.42
C PHE A 114 -10.90 -22.89 -15.18
N PRO A 115 -11.05 -23.79 -16.17
CA PRO A 115 -9.92 -24.21 -17.00
C PRO A 115 -9.35 -23.01 -17.77
N GLY A 116 -8.03 -22.81 -17.70
CA GLY A 116 -7.34 -21.67 -18.30
C GLY A 116 -7.30 -20.39 -17.45
N CYS A 117 -7.88 -20.40 -16.24
CA CYS A 117 -7.73 -19.33 -15.25
C CYS A 117 -6.49 -19.55 -14.39
N SER A 118 -5.67 -18.50 -14.20
CA SER A 118 -4.59 -18.52 -13.20
C SER A 118 -5.19 -18.53 -11.80
N VAL A 119 -4.87 -19.53 -10.97
CA VAL A 119 -5.34 -19.59 -9.57
C VAL A 119 -4.16 -19.34 -8.64
N LEU A 120 -4.14 -18.14 -8.05
CA LEU A 120 -3.04 -17.60 -7.25
C LEU A 120 -3.30 -17.75 -5.75
N GLU A 121 -2.21 -17.89 -5.00
CA GLU A 121 -2.19 -17.71 -3.55
C GLU A 121 -1.88 -16.26 -3.24
N THR A 122 -2.59 -15.67 -2.28
CA THR A 122 -2.38 -14.28 -1.89
C THR A 122 -2.41 -14.12 -0.39
N TYR A 123 -1.75 -13.05 0.09
CA TYR A 123 -1.74 -12.65 1.50
C TYR A 123 -2.27 -11.21 1.57
N PRO A 124 -3.56 -10.99 1.88
CA PRO A 124 -4.19 -9.68 1.84
C PRO A 124 -3.39 -8.60 2.58
N THR A 125 -2.87 -8.92 3.77
CA THR A 125 -2.03 -8.02 4.58
C THR A 125 -0.73 -7.60 3.90
N ALA A 126 -0.08 -8.50 3.15
CA ALA A 126 1.15 -8.17 2.43
C ALA A 126 0.89 -7.42 1.12
N ILE A 127 -0.28 -7.67 0.54
CA ILE A 127 -0.70 -7.10 -0.74
C ILE A 127 -1.30 -5.70 -0.54
N SER A 128 -1.95 -5.41 0.59
CA SER A 128 -2.52 -4.09 0.88
C SER A 128 -1.47 -2.98 0.84
N ASP A 129 -0.28 -3.22 1.40
CA ASP A 129 0.86 -2.31 1.34
C ASP A 129 1.35 -2.06 -0.10
N ARG A 130 1.05 -2.98 -1.03
CA ARG A 130 1.51 -2.94 -2.43
C ARG A 130 0.47 -2.43 -3.42
N LEU A 131 -0.81 -2.55 -3.07
CA LEU A 131 -1.93 -2.02 -3.85
C LEU A 131 -2.28 -0.58 -3.44
N PHE A 132 -1.53 0.02 -2.53
CA PHE A 132 -1.79 1.37 -2.05
C PHE A 132 -1.80 2.40 -3.20
N GLY A 133 -2.89 3.15 -3.33
CA GLY A 133 -3.09 4.13 -4.41
C GLY A 133 -3.61 3.53 -5.72
N LEU A 134 -4.11 2.28 -5.69
CA LEU A 134 -4.94 1.74 -6.76
C LEU A 134 -6.41 1.86 -6.38
N ASP A 135 -7.20 2.45 -7.26
CA ASP A 135 -8.63 2.58 -7.04
C ASP A 135 -9.40 1.34 -7.51
N VAL A 136 -10.37 0.95 -6.70
CA VAL A 136 -11.40 -0.02 -7.03
C VAL A 136 -12.77 0.65 -6.92
N GLN A 137 -13.59 0.53 -7.95
CA GLN A 137 -14.94 1.07 -7.95
C GLN A 137 -15.89 0.09 -7.28
N VAL A 138 -16.45 0.46 -6.14
CA VAL A 138 -17.45 -0.34 -5.42
C VAL A 138 -18.81 0.35 -5.51
N PRO A 139 -19.80 -0.22 -6.24
CA PRO A 139 -21.15 0.34 -6.28
C PRO A 139 -21.77 0.44 -4.89
N ILE A 140 -22.36 1.59 -4.55
CA ILE A 140 -23.00 1.82 -3.24
C ILE A 140 -24.06 0.77 -2.94
N SER A 141 -24.84 0.35 -3.94
CA SER A 141 -25.85 -0.71 -3.81
C SER A 141 -25.25 -2.05 -3.34
N ILE A 142 -23.99 -2.33 -3.68
CA ILE A 142 -23.28 -3.52 -3.22
C ILE A 142 -22.83 -3.34 -1.76
N LEU A 143 -22.55 -2.13 -1.28
CA LEU A 143 -22.08 -1.85 0.08
C LEU A 143 -23.18 -1.73 1.15
N GLN A 144 -24.42 -1.37 0.76
CA GLN A 144 -25.49 -1.01 1.71
C GLN A 144 -26.13 -2.17 2.49
N GLY A 145 -25.71 -3.42 2.27
CA GLY A 145 -26.29 -4.60 2.95
C GLY A 145 -25.95 -4.67 4.45
N LYS A 146 -26.96 -4.79 5.32
CA LYS A 146 -26.78 -4.99 6.78
C LYS A 146 -25.86 -6.17 7.11
N GLU A 147 -25.99 -7.28 6.39
CA GLU A 147 -25.15 -8.47 6.56
C GLU A 147 -23.69 -8.24 6.17
N LYS A 148 -23.42 -7.29 5.26
CA LYS A 148 -22.07 -6.98 4.80
C LYS A 148 -21.26 -6.20 5.82
N ARG A 149 -21.92 -5.43 6.69
CA ARG A 149 -21.26 -4.73 7.79
C ARG A 149 -20.60 -5.68 8.78
N LYS A 150 -21.19 -6.86 9.00
CA LYS A 150 -20.63 -7.88 9.91
C LYS A 150 -19.27 -8.41 9.44
N PHE A 151 -19.05 -8.46 8.13
CA PHE A 151 -17.88 -9.06 7.50
C PHE A 151 -17.08 -8.05 6.66
N HIS A 152 -17.14 -6.77 7.02
CA HIS A 152 -16.58 -5.71 6.18
C HIS A 152 -15.08 -5.89 5.94
N GLY A 153 -14.32 -6.27 6.98
CA GLY A 153 -12.90 -6.57 6.86
C GLY A 153 -12.64 -7.74 5.91
N ASP A 154 -13.39 -8.82 6.05
CA ASP A 154 -13.22 -10.01 5.22
C ASP A 154 -13.59 -9.74 3.73
N TYR A 155 -14.54 -8.83 3.48
CA TYR A 155 -14.81 -8.33 2.13
C TYR A 155 -13.68 -7.47 1.57
N ILE A 156 -13.04 -6.62 2.38
CA ILE A 156 -11.84 -5.89 1.97
C ILE A 156 -10.75 -6.87 1.56
N ASP A 157 -10.52 -7.93 2.33
CA ASP A 157 -9.51 -8.95 2.02
C ASP A 157 -9.83 -9.65 0.68
N SER A 158 -11.09 -9.99 0.43
CA SER A 158 -11.51 -10.54 -0.87
C SER A 158 -11.28 -9.56 -2.04
N ILE A 159 -11.46 -8.26 -1.82
CA ILE A 159 -11.20 -7.21 -2.83
C ILE A 159 -9.69 -7.08 -3.08
N LEU A 160 -8.87 -7.12 -2.03
CA LEU A 160 -7.41 -7.10 -2.13
C LEU A 160 -6.90 -8.32 -2.92
N CYS A 161 -7.44 -9.51 -2.65
CA CYS A 161 -7.19 -10.70 -3.46
C CYS A 161 -7.53 -10.43 -4.94
N ALA A 162 -8.75 -9.94 -5.23
CA ALA A 162 -9.19 -9.72 -6.61
C ALA A 162 -8.32 -8.70 -7.35
N MET A 163 -7.86 -7.66 -6.66
CA MET A 163 -6.93 -6.66 -7.19
C MET A 163 -5.54 -7.25 -7.45
N ALA A 164 -5.06 -8.19 -6.63
CA ALA A 164 -3.83 -8.91 -6.91
C ALA A 164 -3.95 -9.76 -8.19
N ALA A 165 -5.10 -10.44 -8.36
CA ALA A 165 -5.41 -11.17 -9.60
C ALA A 165 -5.47 -10.23 -10.81
N HIS A 166 -6.07 -9.05 -10.66
CA HIS A 166 -6.08 -8.01 -11.70
C HIS A 166 -4.67 -7.62 -12.12
N TYR A 167 -3.82 -7.31 -11.14
CA TYR A 167 -2.46 -6.86 -11.38
C TYR A 167 -1.59 -7.93 -12.03
N HIS A 168 -1.72 -9.19 -11.61
CA HIS A 168 -1.03 -10.32 -12.24
C HIS A 168 -1.33 -10.41 -13.75
N CYS A 169 -2.61 -10.26 -14.14
CA CYS A 169 -3.00 -10.27 -15.55
C CYS A 169 -2.35 -9.12 -16.35
N LEU A 170 -2.22 -7.93 -15.76
CA LEU A 170 -1.59 -6.78 -16.43
C LEU A 170 -0.11 -7.03 -16.69
N GLN A 171 0.62 -7.52 -15.68
CA GLN A 171 2.05 -7.84 -15.79
C GLN A 171 2.32 -8.91 -16.85
N GLN A 172 1.52 -9.98 -16.88
CA GLN A 172 1.64 -10.99 -17.93
C GLN A 172 1.41 -10.39 -19.32
N SER A 173 0.47 -9.46 -19.48
CA SER A 173 0.23 -8.82 -20.77
C SER A 173 1.41 -7.95 -21.22
N GLU A 174 2.08 -7.26 -20.30
CA GLU A 174 3.28 -6.48 -20.57
C GLU A 174 4.49 -7.37 -20.91
N GLU A 175 4.69 -8.47 -20.17
CA GLU A 175 5.76 -9.43 -20.44
C GLU A 175 5.57 -10.17 -21.78
N LEU A 176 4.34 -10.60 -22.11
CA LEU A 176 4.00 -11.24 -23.39
C LEU A 176 4.19 -10.29 -24.57
N ALA A 177 3.85 -9.00 -24.40
CA ALA A 177 4.10 -7.98 -25.42
C ALA A 177 5.60 -7.74 -25.67
N ASN A 178 6.44 -7.95 -24.64
CA ASN A 178 7.86 -7.66 -24.70
C ASN A 178 8.76 -8.86 -25.05
N THR A 179 8.32 -10.11 -24.89
CA THR A 179 9.23 -11.27 -24.96
C THR A 179 8.85 -12.40 -25.92
N GLY A 180 7.64 -12.41 -26.49
CA GLY A 180 7.26 -13.34 -27.58
C GLY A 180 7.48 -14.84 -27.30
N ARG A 181 7.62 -15.28 -26.03
CA ARG A 181 7.82 -16.69 -25.67
C ARG A 181 6.82 -17.19 -24.63
N ASP A 182 6.54 -18.48 -24.77
CA ASP A 182 5.62 -19.30 -24.00
C ASP A 182 6.08 -19.43 -22.54
N ALA A 183 5.54 -18.60 -21.65
CA ALA A 183 5.80 -18.61 -20.21
C ALA A 183 5.03 -19.76 -19.53
N ARG A 184 5.45 -21.00 -19.82
CA ARG A 184 5.07 -22.16 -19.01
C ARG A 184 6.23 -22.49 -18.07
N HIS A 185 5.87 -22.65 -16.80
CA HIS A 185 6.66 -23.15 -15.65
C HIS A 185 7.14 -22.05 -14.68
N HIS A 186 6.61 -22.16 -13.45
CA HIS A 186 6.90 -21.36 -12.25
C HIS A 186 6.53 -19.87 -12.31
N VAL A 187 5.24 -19.58 -12.15
CA VAL A 187 4.81 -18.29 -11.57
C VAL A 187 5.21 -18.31 -10.10
N ASP A 188 6.48 -18.01 -9.82
CA ASP A 188 6.84 -17.41 -8.54
C ASP A 188 6.08 -16.08 -8.54
N LEU A 189 5.14 -15.91 -7.62
CA LEU A 189 4.54 -14.60 -7.34
C LEU A 189 5.66 -13.72 -6.78
N THR A 190 6.54 -13.28 -7.66
CA THR A 190 7.27 -12.04 -7.44
C THR A 190 6.19 -11.01 -7.32
N LEU A 191 5.87 -10.69 -6.07
CA LEU A 191 5.06 -9.56 -5.68
C LEU A 191 5.50 -8.38 -6.56
N PRO A 192 4.56 -7.56 -7.09
CA PRO A 192 4.89 -6.37 -7.86
C PRO A 192 6.17 -5.69 -7.33
N GLN A 193 7.19 -5.56 -8.18
CA GLN A 193 8.52 -5.07 -7.78
C GLN A 193 8.55 -3.56 -7.49
N PHE A 194 7.50 -3.01 -6.91
CA PHE A 194 7.43 -1.60 -6.59
C PHE A 194 7.48 -1.40 -5.08
N PRO A 195 8.69 -1.35 -4.50
CA PRO A 195 9.06 -0.59 -3.34
C PRO A 195 8.05 0.38 -2.74
N LEU A 196 7.08 0.02 -1.89
CA LEU A 196 6.53 1.07 -1.02
C LEU A 196 7.70 1.56 -0.18
N THR A 197 8.18 2.75 -0.49
CA THR A 197 9.29 3.38 0.20
C THR A 197 8.71 4.18 1.33
N ARG A 198 8.95 3.74 2.56
CA ARG A 198 8.62 4.52 3.75
C ARG A 198 9.74 5.52 4.00
N ALA A 199 9.38 6.77 4.13
CA ALA A 199 10.29 7.88 4.34
C ALA A 199 9.73 8.84 5.38
N THR A 200 10.60 9.68 5.93
CA THR A 200 10.21 10.74 6.85
C THR A 200 10.34 12.09 6.17
N LEU A 201 9.60 13.07 6.70
CA LEU A 201 9.78 14.46 6.35
C LEU A 201 9.45 15.33 7.57
N ALA A 202 10.43 16.06 8.05
CA ALA A 202 10.37 16.83 9.28
C ALA A 202 10.61 18.32 9.04
N PHE A 203 9.82 19.14 9.73
CA PHE A 203 9.93 20.60 9.70
C PHE A 203 10.37 21.14 11.06
N LEU A 204 11.50 21.84 11.08
CA LEU A 204 12.01 22.53 12.28
C LEU A 204 11.51 23.97 12.28
N ILE A 205 10.79 24.34 13.34
CA ILE A 205 10.07 25.61 13.42
C ILE A 205 10.62 26.46 14.57
N GLU A 206 11.04 27.67 14.26
CA GLU A 206 11.50 28.68 15.22
C GLU A 206 10.63 29.94 15.10
N GLY A 207 9.74 30.16 16.07
CA GLY A 207 8.79 31.26 16.04
C GLY A 207 7.96 31.27 14.75
N LYS A 208 8.11 32.31 13.92
CA LYS A 208 7.39 32.47 12.64
C LYS A 208 8.20 32.04 11.41
N ARG A 209 9.26 31.24 11.61
CA ARG A 209 10.14 30.75 10.56
C ARG A 209 10.26 29.23 10.59
N VAL A 210 10.51 28.64 9.43
CA VAL A 210 10.76 27.21 9.26
C VAL A 210 12.10 27.02 8.54
N LEU A 211 12.86 26.01 8.95
CA LEU A 211 14.09 25.63 8.27
C LEU A 211 13.74 24.69 7.12
N LEU A 212 14.17 25.05 5.91
CA LEU A 212 14.08 24.19 4.72
C LEU A 212 15.48 23.90 4.19
N GLY A 213 15.67 22.77 3.53
CA GLY A 213 16.88 22.44 2.79
C GLY A 213 16.66 22.47 1.29
N LEU A 214 17.57 23.10 0.55
CA LEU A 214 17.63 22.96 -0.91
C LEU A 214 18.36 21.68 -1.23
N LYS A 215 17.66 20.73 -1.86
CA LYS A 215 18.21 19.42 -2.18
C LYS A 215 19.22 19.50 -3.33
N LYS A 216 20.45 19.04 -3.09
CA LYS A 216 21.59 19.15 -4.02
C LYS A 216 21.75 17.91 -4.90
N LYS A 217 21.27 16.74 -4.46
CA LYS A 217 21.43 15.44 -5.12
C LYS A 217 20.15 14.59 -5.08
N GLY A 218 20.10 13.58 -5.96
CA GLY A 218 19.05 12.57 -5.95
C GLY A 218 17.65 13.07 -6.31
N PHE A 219 16.63 12.31 -5.87
CA PHE A 219 15.23 12.63 -6.09
C PHE A 219 14.83 13.93 -5.39
N GLY A 220 14.23 14.86 -6.13
CA GLY A 220 13.88 16.18 -5.62
C GLY A 220 15.01 17.23 -5.72
N LYS A 221 16.14 16.92 -6.38
CA LYS A 221 17.21 17.90 -6.62
C LYS A 221 16.66 19.21 -7.20
N GLY A 222 17.05 20.33 -6.59
CA GLY A 222 16.63 21.66 -6.99
C GLY A 222 15.39 22.19 -6.27
N TYR A 223 14.67 21.35 -5.53
CA TYR A 223 13.53 21.77 -4.72
C TYR A 223 13.94 22.03 -3.26
N TRP A 224 13.27 23.01 -2.65
CA TRP A 224 13.26 23.21 -1.21
C TRP A 224 12.29 22.25 -0.56
N ASN A 225 12.67 21.65 0.57
CA ASN A 225 11.78 20.79 1.35
C ASN A 225 12.17 20.81 2.84
N GLY A 226 11.39 20.13 3.68
CA GLY A 226 11.83 19.71 5.01
C GLY A 226 12.97 18.68 4.95
N PHE A 227 13.39 18.21 6.11
CA PHE A 227 14.50 17.26 6.25
C PHE A 227 13.97 15.85 6.43
N GLY A 228 14.56 14.87 5.76
CA GLY A 228 14.06 13.50 5.85
C GLY A 228 14.48 12.60 4.70
N GLY A 229 14.35 11.30 4.94
CA GLY A 229 14.81 10.27 4.04
C GLY A 229 14.18 8.93 4.35
N LYS A 230 14.76 7.85 3.82
CA LYS A 230 14.17 6.51 3.92
C LYS A 230 14.26 6.01 5.37
N ILE A 231 13.22 5.31 5.81
CA ILE A 231 13.26 4.58 7.08
C ILE A 231 14.07 3.29 6.87
N GLU A 232 15.11 3.09 7.67
CA GLU A 232 15.96 1.91 7.58
C GLU A 232 15.34 0.68 8.28
N ALA A 233 15.88 -0.50 8.01
CA ALA A 233 15.39 -1.74 8.59
C ALA A 233 15.57 -1.73 10.12
N GLY A 234 14.48 -1.94 10.87
CA GLY A 234 14.47 -1.90 12.33
C GLY A 234 14.37 -0.48 12.93
N GLU A 235 14.33 0.56 12.10
CA GLU A 235 14.22 1.95 12.54
C GLU A 235 12.76 2.36 12.75
N THR A 236 12.49 3.16 13.79
CA THR A 236 11.17 3.79 13.98
C THR A 236 11.06 5.05 13.11
N PRO A 237 9.86 5.45 12.64
CA PRO A 237 9.71 6.69 11.87
C PRO A 237 10.25 7.94 12.58
N VAL A 238 10.08 8.04 13.91
CA VAL A 238 10.66 9.16 14.68
C VAL A 238 12.18 9.08 14.72
N GLY A 239 12.74 7.88 14.92
CA GLY A 239 14.19 7.65 14.89
C GLY A 239 14.82 8.06 13.56
N ALA A 240 14.20 7.64 12.44
CA ALA A 240 14.60 8.01 11.10
C ALA A 240 14.59 9.52 10.89
N ALA A 241 13.53 10.22 11.33
CA ALA A 241 13.46 11.66 11.21
C ALA A 241 14.58 12.37 12.00
N VAL A 242 14.89 11.91 13.22
CA VAL A 242 15.99 12.49 14.03
C VAL A 242 17.35 12.28 13.35
N ARG A 243 17.63 11.07 12.85
CA ARG A 243 18.86 10.75 12.12
C ARG A 243 19.01 11.63 10.88
N GLU A 244 17.98 11.69 10.04
CA GLU A 244 18.00 12.46 8.78
C GLU A 244 18.18 13.97 9.04
N ILE A 245 17.54 14.54 10.06
CA ILE A 245 17.79 15.95 10.46
C ILE A 245 19.27 16.17 10.79
N GLN A 246 19.88 15.27 11.55
CA GLN A 246 21.29 15.36 11.90
C GLN A 246 22.19 15.22 10.66
N GLU A 247 21.92 14.26 9.80
CA GLU A 247 22.71 13.97 8.59
C GLU A 247 22.60 15.08 7.55
N GLU A 248 21.41 15.64 7.35
CA GLU A 248 21.13 16.60 6.28
C GLU A 248 21.44 18.06 6.68
N CYS A 249 21.34 18.43 7.96
CA CYS A 249 21.61 19.80 8.41
C CYS A 249 22.38 19.95 9.73
N GLY A 250 22.82 18.87 10.36
CA GLY A 250 23.68 18.91 11.56
C GLY A 250 22.95 19.26 12.87
N LEU A 251 21.64 19.50 12.83
CA LEU A 251 20.86 19.85 14.01
C LEU A 251 20.48 18.61 14.83
N LYS A 252 20.41 18.77 16.15
CA LYS A 252 19.91 17.75 17.06
C LYS A 252 18.49 18.11 17.47
N ALA A 253 17.51 17.46 16.86
CA ALA A 253 16.10 17.66 17.16
C ALA A 253 15.58 16.65 18.19
N SER A 254 14.67 17.09 19.04
CA SER A 254 13.94 16.28 20.01
C SER A 254 12.45 16.62 19.96
N ASN A 255 11.63 15.88 20.72
CA ASN A 255 10.18 16.10 20.83
C ASN A 255 9.45 16.25 19.48
N LEU A 256 9.86 15.46 18.48
CA LEU A 256 9.20 15.45 17.17
C LEU A 256 7.74 15.06 17.35
N ARG A 257 6.84 15.93 16.88
CA ARG A 257 5.40 15.73 16.92
C ARG A 257 4.95 15.21 15.57
N PRO A 258 4.19 14.09 15.51
CA PRO A 258 3.55 13.66 14.29
C PRO A 258 2.68 14.78 13.70
N ALA A 259 2.74 14.94 12.38
CA ALA A 259 1.96 15.93 11.64
C ALA A 259 1.14 15.30 10.50
N GLY A 260 1.11 13.96 10.43
CA GLY A 260 0.27 13.20 9.52
C GLY A 260 1.05 12.33 8.54
N ARG A 261 0.43 11.93 7.43
CA ARG A 261 0.99 11.03 6.42
C ARG A 261 0.68 11.50 5.01
N LEU A 262 1.67 11.46 4.15
CA LEU A 262 1.51 11.76 2.72
C LEU A 262 1.82 10.51 1.91
N PHE A 263 1.07 10.30 0.84
CA PHE A 263 1.29 9.20 -0.09
C PHE A 263 1.51 9.74 -1.49
N PHE A 264 2.58 9.32 -2.13
CA PHE A 264 2.96 9.78 -3.45
C PHE A 264 2.98 8.63 -4.44
N HIS A 265 2.30 8.84 -5.57
CA HIS A 265 2.36 7.99 -6.74
C HIS A 265 2.85 8.81 -7.94
N PHE A 266 3.80 8.27 -8.69
CA PHE A 266 4.32 8.88 -9.91
C PHE A 266 3.93 7.99 -11.09
N ASP A 267 3.24 8.53 -12.09
CA ASP A 267 2.82 7.79 -13.28
C ASP A 267 4.03 7.34 -14.12
N ASP A 268 5.08 8.17 -14.13
CA ASP A 268 6.33 7.97 -14.87
C ASP A 268 7.41 7.26 -14.04
N ASP A 269 7.11 6.89 -12.80
CA ASP A 269 8.07 6.21 -11.93
C ASP A 269 7.39 5.15 -11.05
N PRO A 270 7.87 3.90 -11.07
CA PRO A 270 7.27 2.82 -10.29
C PRO A 270 7.27 3.04 -8.77
N ARG A 271 8.08 3.97 -8.25
CA ARG A 271 8.19 4.25 -6.83
C ARG A 271 6.85 4.73 -6.26
N ARG A 272 6.45 4.12 -5.14
CA ARG A 272 5.42 4.65 -4.25
C ARG A 272 6.08 5.09 -2.97
N ILE A 273 5.75 6.27 -2.48
CA ILE A 273 6.35 6.82 -1.26
C ILE A 273 5.25 7.04 -0.23
N GLU A 274 5.48 6.53 0.98
CA GLU A 274 4.73 6.88 2.16
C GLU A 274 5.62 7.77 3.04
N GLY A 275 5.25 9.05 3.13
CA GLY A 275 5.93 10.06 3.93
C GLY A 275 5.29 10.21 5.31
N PHE A 276 6.04 9.94 6.37
CA PHE A 276 5.66 10.24 7.74
C PHE A 276 6.06 11.68 8.08
N LEU A 277 5.07 12.53 8.34
CA LEU A 277 5.30 13.94 8.62
C LEU A 277 5.58 14.18 10.09
N PHE A 278 6.57 15.02 10.35
CA PHE A 278 6.91 15.49 11.69
C PHE A 278 7.13 16.99 11.72
N ARG A 279 6.93 17.56 12.90
CA ARG A 279 7.38 18.91 13.24
C ARG A 279 8.11 18.91 14.57
N SER A 280 9.10 19.77 14.71
CA SER A 280 9.74 20.01 16.01
C SER A 280 9.97 21.50 16.23
N TYR A 281 9.84 21.88 17.50
CA TYR A 281 10.18 23.20 18.04
C TYR A 281 11.40 23.12 18.96
N ASP A 282 11.87 21.90 19.26
CA ASP A 282 12.93 21.62 20.22
C ASP A 282 14.13 21.05 19.47
N PHE A 283 15.12 21.89 19.21
CA PHE A 283 16.36 21.49 18.55
C PHE A 283 17.53 22.35 19.02
N SER A 284 18.75 21.84 18.82
CA SER A 284 19.98 22.51 19.23
C SER A 284 21.06 22.40 18.16
N GLY A 285 22.01 23.34 18.20
CA GLY A 285 23.07 23.49 17.22
C GLY A 285 22.78 24.58 16.19
N HIS A 286 23.62 24.64 15.15
CA HIS A 286 23.45 25.54 14.02
C HIS A 286 23.32 24.72 12.73
N PRO A 287 22.42 25.11 11.81
CA PRO A 287 22.25 24.39 10.56
C PRO A 287 23.51 24.51 9.69
N VAL A 288 24.00 23.38 9.19
CA VAL A 288 25.20 23.28 8.36
C VAL A 288 24.83 22.77 6.97
N GLU A 289 25.45 23.32 5.92
CA GLU A 289 25.33 22.78 4.58
C GLU A 289 26.08 21.44 4.47
N THR A 290 25.41 20.46 3.89
CA THR A 290 25.94 19.11 3.70
C THR A 290 26.11 18.80 2.21
N PRO A 291 26.71 17.65 1.84
CA PRO A 291 26.73 17.20 0.44
C PRO A 291 25.33 17.02 -0.15
N GLU A 292 24.30 16.83 0.70
CA GLU A 292 22.92 16.53 0.29
C GLU A 292 22.02 17.76 0.31
N MET A 293 22.11 18.60 1.33
CA MET A 293 21.16 19.69 1.59
C MET A 293 21.88 21.00 1.92
N ARG A 294 21.34 22.11 1.41
CA ARG A 294 21.73 23.47 1.83
C ARG A 294 20.60 24.09 2.65
N PRO A 295 20.72 24.17 3.99
CA PRO A 295 19.65 24.66 4.86
C PRO A 295 19.52 26.18 4.79
N ARG A 296 18.29 26.69 4.92
CA ARG A 296 17.96 28.11 5.04
C ARG A 296 16.65 28.31 5.78
N TRP A 297 16.61 29.34 6.63
CA TRP A 297 15.39 29.79 7.29
C TRP A 297 14.50 30.58 6.33
N PHE A 298 13.20 30.25 6.32
CA PHE A 298 12.16 30.98 5.59
C PHE A 298 11.07 31.46 6.53
N SER A 299 10.49 32.62 6.24
CA SER A 299 9.25 33.05 6.86
C SER A 299 8.13 32.08 6.48
N ILE A 300 7.32 31.66 7.46
CA ILE A 300 6.15 30.79 7.21
C ILE A 300 5.13 31.46 6.26
N ARG A 301 5.14 32.80 6.18
CA ARG A 301 4.27 33.57 5.28
C ARG A 301 4.81 33.70 3.85
N GLU A 302 6.10 33.42 3.63
CA GLU A 302 6.80 33.67 2.37
C GLU A 302 7.60 32.44 1.96
N LEU A 303 6.92 31.29 1.94
CA LEU A 303 7.52 30.04 1.51
C LEU A 303 7.78 30.06 -0.02
N PRO A 304 8.91 29.50 -0.48
CA PRO A 304 9.30 29.56 -1.88
C PRO A 304 8.57 28.49 -2.72
N PHE A 305 7.23 28.45 -2.70
CA PHE A 305 6.43 27.37 -3.30
C PHE A 305 6.74 27.11 -4.79
N ASP A 306 7.14 28.14 -5.54
CA ASP A 306 7.53 27.99 -6.95
C ASP A 306 8.84 27.19 -7.14
N LYS A 307 9.56 26.95 -6.04
CA LYS A 307 10.78 26.13 -5.96
C LYS A 307 10.61 24.99 -4.95
N MET A 308 9.38 24.59 -4.66
CA MET A 308 9.02 23.43 -3.86
C MET A 308 8.27 22.42 -4.72
N TRP A 309 7.91 21.27 -4.17
CA TRP A 309 7.02 20.36 -4.89
C TRP A 309 5.63 20.99 -5.03
N GLU A 310 4.94 20.68 -6.14
CA GLU A 310 3.66 21.32 -6.48
C GLU A 310 2.58 21.05 -5.42
N ASP A 311 2.64 19.91 -4.74
CA ASP A 311 1.71 19.54 -3.68
C ASP A 311 1.93 20.34 -2.37
N ASP A 312 3.15 20.81 -2.11
CA ASP A 312 3.52 21.43 -0.83
C ASP A 312 2.63 22.63 -0.48
N ARG A 313 2.19 23.40 -1.49
CA ARG A 313 1.29 24.56 -1.27
C ARG A 313 -0.08 24.20 -0.70
N PHE A 314 -0.53 22.96 -0.88
CA PHE A 314 -1.85 22.51 -0.45
C PHE A 314 -1.85 22.02 1.00
N TRP A 315 -0.76 21.42 1.47
CA TRP A 315 -0.72 20.77 2.78
C TRP A 315 0.23 21.42 3.79
N LEU A 316 1.39 21.94 3.34
CA LEU A 316 2.42 22.46 4.24
C LEU A 316 1.93 23.60 5.14
N PRO A 317 1.14 24.59 4.65
CA PRO A 317 0.61 25.63 5.52
C PRO A 317 -0.17 25.08 6.73
N HIS A 318 -0.89 23.97 6.56
CA HIS A 318 -1.67 23.35 7.63
C HIS A 318 -0.76 22.66 8.66
N VAL A 319 0.28 21.96 8.21
CA VAL A 319 1.29 21.35 9.08
C VAL A 319 1.98 22.41 9.95
N LEU A 320 2.37 23.54 9.35
CA LEU A 320 3.03 24.65 10.05
C LEU A 320 2.09 25.39 11.00
N GLN A 321 0.78 25.35 10.77
CA GLN A 321 -0.25 25.88 11.67
C GLN A 321 -0.60 24.98 12.85
N GLY A 322 0.04 23.81 12.98
CA GLY A 322 -0.28 22.90 14.07
C GLY A 322 -1.33 21.84 13.73
N LYS A 323 -1.82 21.76 12.49
CA LYS A 323 -2.78 20.73 12.06
C LYS A 323 -2.08 19.43 11.68
N GLU A 324 -2.85 18.36 11.53
CA GLU A 324 -2.38 17.11 10.92
C GLU A 324 -2.93 16.98 9.50
N VAL A 325 -2.14 16.41 8.60
CA VAL A 325 -2.52 16.21 7.20
C VAL A 325 -2.41 14.75 6.80
N TYR A 326 -3.47 14.22 6.18
CA TYR A 326 -3.49 12.91 5.55
C TYR A 326 -3.83 13.11 4.08
N ALA A 327 -2.90 12.83 3.18
CA ALA A 327 -3.09 13.13 1.76
C ALA A 327 -2.50 12.07 0.84
N THR A 328 -3.09 11.95 -0.35
CA THR A 328 -2.55 11.18 -1.46
C THR A 328 -2.38 12.10 -2.65
N PHE A 329 -1.22 12.06 -3.30
CA PHE A 329 -0.89 12.85 -4.47
C PHE A 329 -0.45 11.93 -5.61
N ARG A 330 -0.96 12.20 -6.80
CA ARG A 330 -0.54 11.56 -8.04
C ARG A 330 0.18 12.57 -8.91
N PHE A 331 1.34 12.20 -9.42
CA PHE A 331 2.20 13.01 -10.25
C PHE A 331 2.40 12.37 -11.62
N ALA A 332 2.46 13.18 -12.68
CA ALA A 332 2.91 12.75 -14.00
C ALA A 332 3.91 13.78 -14.53
N GLN A 333 5.10 13.34 -14.93
CA GLN A 333 6.14 14.24 -15.45
C GLN A 333 6.46 15.42 -14.49
N LYS A 334 6.52 15.11 -13.18
CA LYS A 334 6.71 16.07 -12.07
C LYS A 334 5.60 17.11 -11.88
N LYS A 335 4.46 16.97 -12.56
CA LYS A 335 3.27 17.79 -12.30
C LYS A 335 2.25 17.01 -11.50
N MET A 336 1.62 17.66 -10.53
CA MET A 336 0.53 17.05 -9.78
C MET A 336 -0.69 16.95 -10.70
N VAL A 337 -1.25 15.75 -10.81
CA VAL A 337 -2.38 15.44 -11.70
C VAL A 337 -3.65 15.05 -10.97
N ASP A 338 -3.53 14.63 -9.71
CA ASP A 338 -4.68 14.31 -8.86
C ASP A 338 -4.27 14.34 -7.37
N TYR A 339 -5.22 14.61 -6.48
CA TYR A 339 -4.97 14.53 -5.04
C TYR A 339 -6.23 14.34 -4.19
N SER A 340 -6.05 13.74 -3.02
CA SER A 340 -7.01 13.75 -1.91
C SER A 340 -6.32 14.30 -0.67
N LEU A 341 -7.01 15.15 0.09
CA LEU A 341 -6.45 15.86 1.24
C LEU A 341 -7.48 15.91 2.36
N GLU A 342 -7.12 15.31 3.50
CA GLU A 342 -7.83 15.40 4.76
C GLU A 342 -6.99 16.20 5.76
N ILE A 343 -7.59 17.22 6.37
CA ILE A 343 -6.95 18.04 7.39
C ILE A 343 -7.66 17.81 8.71
N ARG A 344 -6.91 17.39 9.73
CA ARG A 344 -7.43 17.18 11.08
C ARG A 344 -6.93 18.25 12.04
N PRO A 345 -7.73 18.61 13.06
CA PRO A 345 -7.21 19.38 14.18
C PRO A 345 -6.01 18.65 14.77
N GLY A 346 -4.86 19.32 14.86
CA GLY A 346 -3.72 18.74 15.55
C GLY A 346 -3.68 19.20 17.02
N PRO A 347 -2.83 18.59 17.85
CA PRO A 347 -2.60 19.05 19.21
C PRO A 347 -2.10 20.50 19.14
N GLY A 348 -2.88 21.43 19.69
CA GLY A 348 -2.77 22.87 19.47
C GLY A 348 -1.35 23.42 19.62
N HIS A 349 -1.04 24.44 18.81
CA HIS A 349 0.22 25.15 18.88
C HIS A 349 0.27 26.02 20.15
N PRO A 350 1.33 25.91 20.98
CA PRO A 350 1.50 26.83 22.12
C PRO A 350 1.79 28.30 21.74
N ALA A 351 1.93 28.66 20.45
CA ALA A 351 2.31 30.01 20.02
C ALA A 351 1.23 30.76 19.20
N ALA A 352 -0.04 30.37 19.31
CA ALA A 352 -1.16 31.10 18.72
C ALA A 352 -1.95 31.94 19.75
N LYS A 353 -1.26 32.45 20.78
CA LYS A 353 -1.69 33.64 21.51
C LYS A 353 -0.72 34.75 21.11
N ASP A 354 -1.17 35.58 20.19
CA ASP A 354 -0.96 37.03 20.10
C ASP A 354 -1.44 37.53 18.73
#